data_AF-A0A147IJH3-F1
#
_entry.id   AF-A0A147IJH3-F1
#
_cell.length_a   1.000
_cell.length_b   1.000
_cell.length_c   1.000
_cell.angle_alpha   90.00
_cell.angle_beta   90.00
_cell.angle_gamma   90.00
#
_symmetry.space_group_name_H-M   'P 1'
#
loop_
_entity.id
_entity.type
_entity.pdbx_description
1 polymer ?
#
loop_
_entity_poly.entity_id
_entity_poly.type
_entity_poly.pdbx_seq_one_letter_code
_entity_poly.pdbx_strand_id
1 'polypeptide(L)'
;GDGTAALTAGRHDIVTYSIHAEKNFPARKARSTLDVGLADGVDDDGYLAELEATLVPFLDEHRPDIILYQAGVDPFVEDRLGRLALTREGLIARENLIADIALARGLPLASTVGGGYGDDVMAIAQRHVDAIITLGERLSHRNPARIEA
;
A
#
# COMPACT_ATOMS: atom_id res chain seq x y z
N GLY A 1 -7.66 6.20 -1.44
CA GLY A 1 -6.91 6.99 -2.43
C GLY A 1 -7.88 7.64 -3.39
N ASP A 2 -8.37 8.85 -3.09
CA ASP A 2 -9.60 9.35 -3.70
C ASP A 2 -9.49 9.63 -5.19
N GLY A 3 -8.35 10.14 -5.65
CA GLY A 3 -8.11 10.42 -7.07
C GLY A 3 -8.25 9.15 -7.92
N THR A 4 -7.61 8.06 -7.49
CA THR A 4 -7.70 6.77 -8.17
C THR A 4 -9.13 6.24 -8.17
N ALA A 5 -9.81 6.24 -7.02
CA ALA A 5 -11.18 5.76 -6.90
C ALA A 5 -12.16 6.58 -7.78
N ALA A 6 -12.00 7.90 -7.83
CA ALA A 6 -12.84 8.76 -8.66
C ALA A 6 -12.56 8.57 -10.17
N LEU A 7 -11.29 8.46 -10.57
CA LEU A 7 -10.90 8.26 -11.97
C LEU A 7 -11.35 6.92 -12.53
N THR A 8 -11.44 5.89 -11.69
CA THR A 8 -11.80 4.53 -12.10
C THR A 8 -13.26 4.19 -11.81
N ALA A 9 -14.05 5.14 -11.30
CA ALA A 9 -15.45 4.94 -11.00
C ALA A 9 -16.23 4.46 -12.24
N GLY A 10 -17.00 3.38 -12.07
CA GLY A 10 -17.79 2.77 -13.16
C GLY A 10 -17.00 1.84 -14.09
N ARG A 11 -15.69 1.69 -13.89
CA ARG A 11 -14.89 0.67 -14.57
C ARG A 11 -15.09 -0.68 -13.88
N HIS A 12 -15.36 -1.72 -14.66
CA HIS A 12 -15.51 -3.09 -14.14
C HIS A 12 -14.22 -3.92 -14.29
N ASP A 13 -13.25 -3.40 -15.04
CA ASP A 13 -11.93 -3.98 -15.27
C ASP A 13 -10.85 -3.44 -14.30
N ILE A 14 -11.23 -2.54 -13.39
CA ILE A 14 -10.38 -2.09 -12.28
C ILE A 14 -11.13 -2.25 -10.97
N VAL A 15 -10.46 -2.85 -10.00
CA VAL A 15 -10.86 -2.80 -8.59
C VAL A 15 -9.87 -1.94 -7.80
N THR A 16 -10.38 -1.18 -6.83
CA THR A 16 -9.59 -0.29 -6.00
C THR A 16 -9.66 -0.71 -4.55
N TYR A 17 -8.50 -0.81 -3.92
CA TYR A 17 -8.32 -1.12 -2.50
C TYR A 17 -7.66 0.07 -1.81
N SER A 18 -8.17 0.52 -0.66
CA SER A 18 -7.59 1.63 0.09
C SER A 18 -7.64 1.35 1.59
N ILE A 19 -6.46 1.15 2.21
CA ILE A 19 -6.31 1.12 3.67
C ILE A 19 -5.78 2.48 4.16
N HIS A 20 -6.41 3.06 5.17
CA HIS A 20 -6.13 4.44 5.60
C HIS A 20 -6.75 4.75 6.96
N ALA A 21 -6.28 5.79 7.65
CA ALA A 21 -6.96 6.27 8.85
C ALA A 21 -8.36 6.82 8.48
N GLU A 22 -9.40 6.33 9.15
CA GLU A 22 -10.81 6.64 8.87
C GLU A 22 -11.07 8.16 8.87
N LYS A 23 -10.40 8.89 9.76
CA LYS A 23 -10.58 10.35 9.95
C LYS A 23 -9.56 11.19 9.20
N ASN A 24 -8.71 10.61 8.35
CA ASN A 24 -7.76 11.38 7.55
C ASN A 24 -8.44 12.24 6.49
N PHE A 25 -7.69 13.20 5.97
CA PHE A 25 -8.11 14.01 4.84
C PHE A 25 -8.23 13.15 3.57
N PRO A 26 -9.24 13.41 2.71
CA PRO A 26 -10.32 14.36 2.83
C PRO A 26 -11.48 13.87 3.71
N ALA A 27 -12.23 14.81 4.28
CA ALA A 27 -13.40 14.50 5.11
C ALA A 27 -14.51 13.76 4.34
N ARG A 28 -14.59 13.97 3.02
CA ARG A 28 -15.47 13.21 2.12
C ARG A 28 -14.60 12.39 1.18
N LYS A 29 -14.50 11.10 1.47
CA LYS A 29 -13.73 10.13 0.69
C LYS A 29 -14.49 9.71 -0.57
N ALA A 30 -13.77 9.50 -1.66
CA ALA A 30 -14.30 8.75 -2.80
C ALA A 30 -14.40 7.28 -2.40
N ARG A 31 -15.32 6.55 -3.03
CA ARG A 31 -15.55 5.13 -2.72
C ARG A 31 -14.68 4.26 -3.61
N SER A 32 -13.82 3.48 -2.97
CA SER A 32 -13.09 2.40 -3.63
C SER A 32 -13.98 1.16 -3.78
N THR A 33 -13.47 0.10 -4.40
CA THR A 33 -14.11 -1.22 -4.34
C THR A 33 -14.10 -1.74 -2.91
N LEU A 34 -12.97 -1.58 -2.20
CA LEU A 34 -12.83 -1.81 -0.77
C LEU A 34 -12.08 -0.67 -0.09
N ASP A 35 -12.72 -0.05 0.89
CA ASP A 35 -12.13 0.95 1.78
C ASP A 35 -12.00 0.34 3.19
N VAL A 36 -10.77 0.29 3.69
CA VAL A 36 -10.42 -0.23 5.03
C VAL A 36 -10.04 0.96 5.91
N GLY A 37 -10.96 1.32 6.79
CA GLY A 37 -10.82 2.43 7.72
C GLY A 37 -10.18 2.01 9.04
N LEU A 38 -9.03 2.60 9.36
CA LEU A 38 -8.29 2.37 10.59
C LEU A 38 -8.56 3.46 11.63
N ALA A 39 -8.47 3.09 12.90
CA ALA A 39 -8.44 4.09 13.97
C ALA A 39 -7.16 4.92 13.91
N ASP A 40 -7.21 6.16 14.43
CA ASP A 40 -6.01 6.98 14.56
C ASP A 40 -5.00 6.30 15.49
N GLY A 41 -3.72 6.41 15.15
CA GLY A 41 -2.63 5.86 15.97
C GLY A 41 -2.50 4.34 15.95
N VAL A 42 -3.15 3.63 15.01
CA VAL A 42 -2.83 2.22 14.76
C VAL A 42 -1.34 2.10 14.46
N ASP A 43 -0.70 1.16 15.15
CA ASP A 43 0.73 0.89 15.10
C ASP A 43 1.08 -0.13 14.00
N ASP A 44 2.35 -0.53 13.96
CA ASP A 44 2.88 -1.45 12.96
C ASP A 44 2.11 -2.78 12.93
N ASP A 45 1.95 -3.43 14.09
CA ASP A 45 1.31 -4.74 14.20
C ASP A 45 -0.17 -4.67 13.81
N GLY A 46 -0.89 -3.66 14.31
CA GLY A 46 -2.31 -3.47 13.98
C GLY A 46 -2.52 -3.18 12.49
N TYR A 47 -1.65 -2.37 11.88
CA TYR A 47 -1.74 -2.05 10.46
C TYR A 47 -1.46 -3.28 9.59
N LEU A 48 -0.40 -4.03 9.88
CA LEU A 48 0.01 -5.19 9.10
C LEU A 48 -1.02 -6.32 9.21
N ALA A 49 -1.55 -6.56 10.40
CA ALA A 49 -2.59 -7.55 10.62
C ALA A 49 -3.87 -7.22 9.84
N GLU A 50 -4.34 -5.96 9.91
CA GLU A 50 -5.53 -5.56 9.15
C GLU A 50 -5.26 -5.64 7.65
N LEU A 51 -4.11 -5.12 7.18
CA LEU A 51 -3.74 -5.15 5.76
C LEU A 51 -3.76 -6.59 5.21
N GLU A 52 -3.15 -7.54 5.90
CA GLU A 52 -3.15 -8.93 5.45
C GLU A 52 -4.57 -9.51 5.46
N ALA A 53 -5.32 -9.30 6.55
CA ALA A 53 -6.67 -9.83 6.73
C ALA A 53 -7.66 -9.34 5.65
N THR A 54 -7.47 -8.14 5.11
CA THR A 54 -8.38 -7.54 4.11
C THR A 54 -7.85 -7.62 2.68
N LEU A 55 -6.54 -7.49 2.45
CA LEU A 55 -5.98 -7.50 1.09
C LEU A 55 -5.95 -8.91 0.49
N VAL A 56 -5.60 -9.94 1.28
CA VAL A 56 -5.55 -11.34 0.82
C VAL A 56 -6.89 -11.79 0.23
N PRO A 57 -8.01 -11.74 0.97
CA PRO A 57 -9.30 -12.18 0.42
C PRO A 57 -9.75 -11.31 -0.75
N PHE A 58 -9.45 -10.01 -0.74
CA PHE A 58 -9.78 -9.09 -1.84
C PHE A 58 -9.07 -9.50 -3.15
N LEU A 59 -7.79 -9.84 -3.09
CA LEU A 59 -7.05 -10.33 -4.24
C LEU A 59 -7.54 -11.71 -4.71
N ASP A 60 -7.90 -12.59 -3.77
CA ASP A 60 -8.38 -13.93 -4.09
C ASP A 60 -9.78 -13.90 -4.74
N GLU A 61 -10.63 -12.95 -4.33
CA GLU A 61 -11.94 -12.72 -4.94
C GLU A 61 -11.82 -12.17 -6.37
N HIS A 62 -11.06 -11.09 -6.54
CA HIS A 62 -11.02 -10.35 -7.80
C HIS A 62 -10.02 -10.90 -8.83
N ARG A 63 -9.00 -11.65 -8.39
CA ARG A 63 -7.98 -12.29 -9.24
C ARG A 63 -7.42 -11.34 -10.32
N PRO A 64 -6.84 -10.19 -9.94
CA PRO A 64 -6.34 -9.22 -10.92
C PRO A 64 -5.16 -9.77 -11.71
N ASP A 65 -4.92 -9.25 -12.90
CA ASP A 65 -3.75 -9.61 -13.72
C ASP A 65 -2.46 -8.88 -13.28
N ILE A 66 -2.60 -7.73 -12.61
CA ILE A 66 -1.49 -6.89 -12.12
C ILE A 66 -1.91 -6.06 -10.91
N ILE A 67 -0.97 -5.81 -9.99
CA ILE A 67 -1.13 -4.87 -8.88
C ILE A 67 -0.45 -3.55 -9.24
N LEU A 68 -1.20 -2.45 -9.18
CA LEU A 68 -0.67 -1.09 -9.20
C LEU A 68 -0.71 -0.54 -7.77
N TYR A 69 0.45 -0.47 -7.13
CA TYR A 69 0.57 -0.16 -5.72
C TYR A 69 1.13 1.25 -5.48
N GLN A 70 0.46 2.04 -4.65
CA GLN A 70 0.93 3.36 -4.24
C GLN A 70 1.53 3.27 -2.83
N ALA A 71 2.85 3.39 -2.75
CA ALA A 71 3.64 3.29 -1.53
C ALA A 71 3.76 4.66 -0.83
N GLY A 72 2.64 5.18 -0.33
CA GLY A 72 2.60 6.39 0.50
C GLY A 72 3.31 6.19 1.85
N VAL A 73 4.08 7.17 2.28
CA VAL A 73 4.79 7.16 3.58
C VAL A 73 4.06 7.98 4.64
N ASP A 74 2.88 8.49 4.32
CA ASP A 74 2.02 9.22 5.23
C ASP A 74 1.45 8.42 6.40
N PRO A 75 1.43 7.06 6.46
CA PRO A 75 1.09 6.37 7.70
C PRO A 75 2.14 6.54 8.82
N PHE A 76 3.29 7.15 8.52
CA PHE A 76 4.36 7.34 9.49
C PHE A 76 3.91 8.17 10.69
N VAL A 77 4.37 7.81 11.89
CA VAL A 77 3.95 8.37 13.18
C VAL A 77 4.06 9.89 13.31
N GLU A 78 4.98 10.53 12.58
CA GLU A 78 5.17 11.99 12.59
C GLU A 78 4.60 12.68 11.35
N ASP A 79 3.85 11.97 10.51
CA ASP A 79 3.19 12.56 9.36
C ASP A 79 2.02 13.47 9.79
N ARG A 80 1.93 14.65 9.16
CA ARG A 80 0.94 15.66 9.53
C ARG A 80 -0.48 15.33 9.09
N LEU A 81 -0.66 14.45 8.09
CA LEU A 81 -1.96 14.16 7.49
C LEU A 81 -2.42 12.71 7.66
N GLY A 82 -1.51 11.74 7.76
CA GLY A 82 -1.88 10.32 7.73
C GLY A 82 -2.48 9.74 9.01
N ARG A 83 -2.22 10.33 10.19
CA ARG A 83 -2.85 10.03 11.49
C ARG A 83 -2.63 8.60 12.04
N LEU A 84 -1.79 7.79 11.40
CA LEU A 84 -1.39 6.47 11.89
C LEU A 84 -0.06 6.58 12.65
N ALA A 85 0.37 5.48 13.27
CA ALA A 85 1.57 5.46 14.11
C ALA A 85 2.64 4.49 13.59
N LEU A 86 2.75 4.32 12.26
CA LEU A 86 3.75 3.40 11.72
C LEU A 86 5.16 3.94 11.95
N THR A 87 6.06 3.05 12.32
CA THR A 87 7.49 3.33 12.37
C THR A 87 8.10 3.21 10.96
N ARG A 88 9.39 3.54 10.82
CA ARG A 88 10.10 3.29 9.57
C ARG A 88 10.18 1.79 9.29
N GLU A 89 10.40 1.00 10.33
CA GLU A 89 10.42 -0.46 10.29
C GLU A 89 9.06 -1.03 9.89
N GLY A 90 7.96 -0.45 10.39
CA GLY A 90 6.60 -0.79 9.99
C GLY A 90 6.31 -0.52 8.52
N LEU A 91 6.76 0.61 7.98
CA LEU A 91 6.66 0.91 6.55
C LEU A 91 7.45 -0.11 5.70
N ILE A 92 8.66 -0.47 6.12
CA ILE A 92 9.48 -1.50 5.45
C ILE A 92 8.79 -2.87 5.53
N ALA A 93 8.22 -3.23 6.69
CA ALA A 93 7.48 -4.47 6.88
C ALA A 93 6.24 -4.52 5.98
N ARG A 94 5.53 -3.40 5.81
CA ARG A 94 4.42 -3.28 4.86
C ARG A 94 4.85 -3.58 3.43
N GLU A 95 5.97 -3.02 2.98
CA GLU A 95 6.46 -3.27 1.63
C GLU A 95 6.81 -4.74 1.40
N ASN A 96 7.46 -5.37 2.38
CA ASN A 96 7.76 -6.80 2.33
C ASN A 96 6.49 -7.64 2.27
N LEU A 97 5.49 -7.33 3.11
CA LEU A 97 4.21 -8.04 3.13
C LEU A 97 3.49 -7.94 1.78
N ILE A 98 3.40 -6.74 1.19
CA ILE A 98 2.77 -6.52 -0.11
C ILE A 98 3.50 -7.28 -1.22
N ALA A 99 4.83 -7.22 -1.24
CA ALA A 99 5.63 -7.97 -2.19
C ALA A 99 5.43 -9.48 -2.03
N ASP A 100 5.43 -10.00 -0.80
CA ASP A 100 5.23 -11.43 -0.51
C ASP A 100 3.84 -11.91 -0.93
N ILE A 101 2.80 -11.13 -0.64
CA ILE A 101 1.42 -11.41 -1.07
C ILE A 101 1.34 -11.51 -2.60
N ALA A 102 1.96 -10.58 -3.32
CA ALA A 102 2.00 -10.57 -4.79
C ALA A 102 2.82 -11.75 -5.34
N LEU A 103 3.98 -12.02 -4.74
CA LEU A 103 4.88 -13.09 -5.13
C LEU A 103 4.22 -14.46 -4.99
N ALA A 104 3.57 -14.71 -3.85
CA ALA A 104 2.85 -15.95 -3.55
C ALA A 104 1.73 -16.24 -4.55
N ARG A 105 1.11 -15.19 -5.09
CA ARG A 105 0.02 -15.28 -6.08
C ARG A 105 0.48 -15.27 -7.53
N GLY A 106 1.78 -15.20 -7.79
CA GLY A 106 2.26 -15.13 -9.16
C GLY A 106 2.08 -13.74 -9.81
N LEU A 107 1.57 -12.75 -9.09
CA LEU A 107 1.10 -11.46 -9.61
C LEU A 107 2.27 -10.50 -9.90
N PRO A 108 2.32 -9.88 -11.08
CA PRO A 108 3.16 -8.71 -11.33
C PRO A 108 2.72 -7.54 -10.42
N LEU A 109 3.70 -6.79 -9.93
CA LEU A 109 3.48 -5.59 -9.13
C LEU A 109 4.30 -4.44 -9.71
N ALA A 110 3.64 -3.31 -9.95
CA ALA A 110 4.28 -2.04 -10.26
C ALA A 110 3.94 -1.06 -9.14
N SER A 111 4.95 -0.34 -8.63
CA SER A 111 4.77 0.61 -7.56
C SER A 111 5.06 2.04 -7.99
N THR A 112 4.37 2.99 -7.34
CA THR A 112 4.72 4.41 -7.33
C THR A 112 4.86 4.87 -5.88
N VAL A 113 5.63 5.94 -5.66
CA VAL A 113 5.61 6.64 -4.37
C VAL A 113 4.27 7.36 -4.15
N GLY A 114 4.04 7.83 -2.92
CA GLY A 114 2.78 8.44 -2.52
C GLY A 114 2.88 9.66 -1.62
N GLY A 115 1.89 9.80 -0.73
CA GLY A 115 1.84 10.88 0.25
C GLY A 115 2.99 10.83 1.26
N GLY A 116 3.29 11.96 1.87
CA GLY A 116 4.36 12.16 2.83
C GLY A 116 4.47 13.66 3.13
N TYR A 117 4.04 14.06 4.32
CA TYR A 117 3.66 15.44 4.66
C TYR A 117 4.29 15.94 5.97
N GLY A 118 5.42 15.35 6.37
CA GLY A 118 6.24 15.88 7.47
C GLY A 118 7.00 17.17 7.10
N ASP A 119 7.65 17.76 8.10
CA ASP A 119 8.42 19.01 7.90
C ASP A 119 9.83 18.75 7.36
N ASP A 120 10.41 17.57 7.60
CA ASP A 120 11.72 17.16 7.08
C ASP A 120 11.58 16.44 5.73
N VAL A 121 11.80 17.20 4.66
CA VAL A 121 11.77 16.72 3.27
C VAL A 121 12.78 15.61 3.01
N MET A 122 13.96 15.65 3.64
CA MET A 122 14.99 14.64 3.44
C MET A 122 14.60 13.33 4.12
N ALA A 123 13.99 13.40 5.30
CA ALA A 123 13.45 12.21 5.96
C ALA A 123 12.30 11.59 5.15
N ILE A 124 11.42 12.40 4.55
CA ILE A 124 10.35 11.90 3.66
C ILE A 124 10.93 11.24 2.42
N ALA A 125 11.89 11.89 1.76
CA ALA A 125 12.56 11.34 0.60
C ALA A 125 13.24 10.00 0.93
N GLN A 126 13.90 9.91 2.09
CA GLN A 126 14.52 8.66 2.53
C GLN A 126 13.49 7.54 2.70
N ARG A 127 12.33 7.79 3.32
CA ARG A 127 11.28 6.78 3.45
C ARG A 127 10.74 6.32 2.09
N HIS A 128 10.61 7.22 1.12
CA HIS A 128 10.24 6.83 -0.25
C HIS A 128 11.33 5.98 -0.93
N VAL A 129 12.60 6.32 -0.74
CA VAL A 129 13.72 5.49 -1.23
C VAL A 129 13.71 4.12 -0.57
N ASP A 130 13.46 4.05 0.74
CA ASP A 130 13.35 2.79 1.47
C ASP A 130 12.25 1.90 0.89
N ALA A 131 11.09 2.48 0.55
CA ALA A 131 10.01 1.74 -0.09
C ALA A 131 10.41 1.21 -1.48
N ILE A 132 11.06 2.04 -2.30
CA ILE A 132 11.53 1.65 -3.64
C ILE A 132 12.55 0.51 -3.54
N ILE A 133 13.55 0.64 -2.67
CA ILE A 133 14.62 -0.35 -2.51
C ILE A 133 14.06 -1.65 -1.93
N THR A 134 13.22 -1.59 -0.90
CA THR A 134 12.63 -2.79 -0.27
C THR A 134 11.81 -3.59 -1.28
N LEU A 135 10.92 -2.93 -2.04
CA LEU A 135 10.15 -3.59 -3.09
C LEU A 135 11.05 -4.12 -4.20
N GLY A 136 12.02 -3.31 -4.64
CA GLY A 136 12.96 -3.68 -5.70
C GLY A 136 13.76 -4.92 -5.36
N GLU A 137 14.35 -4.98 -4.17
CA GLU A 137 15.10 -6.14 -3.68
C GLU A 137 14.17 -7.37 -3.58
N ARG A 138 13.02 -7.23 -2.90
CA ARG A 138 12.12 -8.36 -2.65
C ARG A 138 11.56 -8.96 -3.93
N LEU A 139 11.18 -8.13 -4.91
CA LEU A 139 10.63 -8.57 -6.19
C LEU A 139 11.72 -9.07 -7.17
N SER A 140 12.95 -8.56 -7.08
CA SER A 140 14.07 -9.00 -7.92
C SER A 140 14.58 -10.40 -7.55
N HIS A 141 14.29 -10.89 -6.35
CA HIS A 141 14.64 -12.25 -5.93
C HIS A 141 13.77 -13.36 -6.58
N ARG A 142 13.04 -13.07 -7.67
CA ARG A 142 12.29 -14.09 -8.40
C ARG A 142 13.17 -15.05 -9.21
N ASN A 143 13.17 -16.27 -8.70
CA ASN A 143 13.35 -17.60 -9.28
C ASN A 143 13.49 -17.70 -10.84
N PRO A 144 14.63 -18.20 -11.37
CA PRO A 144 14.88 -18.37 -12.82
C PRO A 144 13.95 -19.36 -13.55
N ALA A 145 13.10 -20.10 -12.82
CA ALA A 145 12.27 -21.17 -13.37
C ALA A 145 11.03 -20.74 -14.21
N ARG A 146 10.83 -19.44 -14.48
CA ARG A 146 9.66 -18.92 -15.25
C ARG A 146 9.99 -18.38 -16.64
N ILE A 147 11.25 -18.48 -17.10
CA ILE A 147 11.65 -18.03 -18.44
C ILE A 147 11.49 -19.14 -19.51
N GLU A 148 11.27 -20.39 -19.11
CA GLU A 148 11.02 -21.50 -20.05
C GLU A 148 9.57 -22.00 -19.91
N ALA A 149 8.65 -21.38 -20.63
CA ALA A 149 7.35 -21.94 -21.01
C ALA A 149 6.88 -21.32 -22.33
#